data_AF-B3JEH9-F1
#
_entry.id   AF-B3JEH9-F1
#
_cell.length_a   1.000
_cell.length_b   1.000
_cell.length_c   1.000
_cell.angle_alpha   90.00
_cell.angle_beta   90.00
_cell.angle_gamma   90.00
#
_symmetry.space_group_name_H-M   'P 1'
#
loop_
_entity.id
_entity.type
_entity.pdbx_description
1 polymer ?
#
loop_
_entity_poly.entity_id
_entity_poly.type
_entity_poly.pdbx_seq_one_letter_code
_entity_poly.pdbx_strand_id
1 'polypeptide(L)'
;MNTEELYIWRYGIDKLPKGLLEYGKFDVCDTYDESKRQRFQTKWRWMWKDKNGWEENLPPVLYLVCNKKPGILQFDFCDQWSIKLKIVSEEFLSLLQENGFIDKYDIATVKVVNKKNESLTDKKYYALRINHFDNDSFHFGKGITFHQNDVEKKLGISFTVYPDMKLKDNSIKPISLF
;
A
#
# COMPACT_ATOMS: atom_id res chain seq x y z
N MET A 1 -28.97 -0.32 -11.06
CA MET A 1 -27.67 -0.43 -10.38
C MET A 1 -26.70 0.37 -11.24
N ASN A 2 -26.25 1.54 -10.78
CA ASN A 2 -25.19 2.28 -11.48
C ASN A 2 -23.88 1.54 -11.20
N THR A 3 -23.26 1.00 -12.23
CA THR A 3 -21.93 0.40 -12.14
C THR A 3 -20.91 1.53 -12.09
N GLU A 4 -20.34 1.81 -10.92
CA GLU A 4 -19.15 2.64 -10.81
C GLU A 4 -17.94 1.81 -11.26
N GLU A 5 -17.19 2.30 -12.25
CA GLU A 5 -16.00 1.63 -12.76
C GLU A 5 -14.82 1.84 -11.79
N LEU A 6 -14.39 0.77 -11.13
CA LEU A 6 -13.21 0.79 -10.28
C LEU A 6 -11.95 0.52 -11.12
N TYR A 7 -11.07 1.51 -11.25
CA TYR A 7 -9.81 1.36 -11.99
C TYR A 7 -8.73 0.72 -11.09
N ILE A 8 -8.56 -0.59 -11.20
CA ILE A 8 -7.50 -1.34 -10.51
C ILE A 8 -6.24 -1.37 -11.39
N TRP A 9 -5.16 -0.79 -10.87
CA TRP A 9 -3.90 -0.63 -11.58
C TRP A 9 -3.05 -1.92 -11.58
N ARG A 10 -2.66 -2.43 -12.77
CA ARG A 10 -1.53 -3.39 -12.94
C ARG A 10 -0.97 -3.37 -14.37
N TYR A 11 0.28 -3.81 -14.50
CA TYR A 11 1.14 -3.88 -15.71
C TYR A 11 0.43 -4.05 -17.07
N GLY A 12 0.90 -3.33 -18.10
CA GLY A 12 0.72 -3.75 -19.51
C GLY A 12 0.15 -2.74 -20.51
N ILE A 13 -0.01 -1.46 -20.17
CA ILE A 13 -0.55 -0.46 -21.11
C ILE A 13 0.57 0.47 -21.61
N ASP A 14 0.85 0.43 -22.92
CA ASP A 14 1.89 1.25 -23.57
C ASP A 14 1.60 2.76 -23.52
N LYS A 15 0.32 3.15 -23.44
CA LYS A 15 -0.13 4.53 -23.26
C LYS A 15 -1.33 4.61 -22.32
N LEU A 16 -1.08 5.08 -21.11
CA LEU A 16 -2.14 5.34 -20.14
C LEU A 16 -3.03 6.52 -20.59
N PRO A 17 -4.36 6.44 -20.39
CA PRO A 17 -5.25 7.58 -20.48
C PRO A 17 -4.72 8.83 -19.77
N LYS A 18 -5.07 10.01 -20.30
CA LYS A 18 -4.75 11.28 -19.64
C LYS A 18 -5.33 11.27 -18.24
N GLY A 19 -4.51 11.66 -17.26
CA GLY A 19 -4.94 11.72 -15.87
C GLY A 19 -4.70 10.46 -15.06
N LEU A 20 -4.10 9.42 -15.63
CA LEU A 20 -3.65 8.26 -14.85
C LEU A 20 -2.17 8.39 -14.43
N LEU A 21 -1.87 7.72 -13.33
CA LEU A 21 -0.53 7.61 -12.77
C LEU A 21 0.29 6.56 -13.52
N GLU A 22 1.43 6.96 -14.06
CA GLU A 22 2.39 6.04 -14.71
C GLU A 22 3.23 5.32 -13.65
N TYR A 23 3.42 4.00 -13.83
CA TYR A 23 4.24 3.21 -12.91
C TYR A 23 5.67 3.71 -12.84
N GLY A 24 6.21 3.83 -11.63
CA GLY A 24 7.60 4.24 -11.42
C GLY A 24 7.92 5.65 -11.90
N LYS A 25 6.90 6.48 -12.21
CA LYS A 25 7.05 7.90 -12.58
C LYS A 25 6.61 8.84 -11.47
N PHE A 26 6.64 8.35 -10.23
CA PHE A 26 6.29 9.10 -9.05
C PHE A 26 7.13 8.66 -7.85
N ASP A 27 7.27 9.57 -6.90
CA ASP A 27 7.96 9.35 -5.62
C ASP A 27 6.97 9.52 -4.46
N VAL A 28 7.18 8.76 -3.39
CA VAL A 28 6.47 8.96 -2.12
C VAL A 28 7.47 9.55 -1.12
N CYS A 29 7.14 10.73 -0.59
CA CYS A 29 8.02 11.51 0.28
C CYS A 29 7.33 11.83 1.62
N ASP A 30 8.11 11.88 2.70
CA ASP A 30 7.62 12.19 4.05
C ASP A 30 7.89 13.64 4.47
N THR A 31 8.73 14.36 3.72
CA THR A 31 9.17 15.71 4.06
C THR A 31 9.11 16.62 2.84
N TYR A 32 8.67 17.86 3.04
CA TYR A 32 8.76 18.95 2.08
C TYR A 32 9.42 20.17 2.72
N ASP A 33 10.45 20.71 2.07
CA ASP A 33 11.17 21.91 2.51
C ASP A 33 11.51 22.79 1.30
N GLU A 34 10.86 23.95 1.20
CA GLU A 34 11.02 24.86 0.06
C GLU A 34 12.42 25.48 -0.03
N SER A 35 13.15 25.56 1.08
CA SER A 35 14.49 26.13 1.14
C SER A 35 15.56 25.22 0.53
N LYS A 36 15.28 23.92 0.39
CA LYS A 36 16.26 22.95 -0.11
C LYS A 36 16.20 22.79 -1.62
N ARG A 37 17.35 22.49 -2.22
CA ARG A 37 17.46 22.12 -3.64
C ARG A 37 16.61 20.89 -3.97
N GLN A 38 16.65 19.87 -3.12
CA GLN A 38 15.74 18.72 -3.16
C GLN A 38 14.63 18.96 -2.13
N ARG A 39 13.52 19.55 -2.58
CA ARG A 39 12.44 19.97 -1.69
C ARG A 39 11.71 18.79 -1.05
N PHE A 40 11.33 17.82 -1.86
CA PHE A 40 10.71 16.57 -1.41
C PHE A 40 11.78 15.55 -1.04
N GLN A 41 11.70 15.05 0.19
CA GLN A 41 12.66 14.11 0.76
C GLN A 41 11.93 12.96 1.45
N THR A 42 12.64 11.84 1.61
CA THR A 42 12.17 10.68 2.34
C THR A 42 13.33 10.11 3.14
N LYS A 43 13.06 9.77 4.40
CA LYS A 43 14.02 9.08 5.28
C LYS A 43 13.83 7.56 5.22
N TRP A 44 12.76 7.08 4.59
CA TRP A 44 12.37 5.67 4.45
C TRP A 44 12.21 4.87 5.75
N ARG A 45 12.65 5.34 6.92
CA ARG A 45 12.62 4.62 8.21
C ARG A 45 11.22 4.12 8.59
N TRP A 46 10.18 4.91 8.36
CA TRP A 46 8.79 4.50 8.55
C TRP A 46 8.31 3.37 7.62
N MET A 47 9.08 2.98 6.60
CA MET A 47 8.82 1.81 5.76
C MET A 47 9.54 0.54 6.21
N TRP A 48 10.46 0.65 7.18
CA TRP A 48 11.20 -0.50 7.69
C TRP A 48 10.48 -1.11 8.89
N LYS A 49 10.18 -2.41 8.77
CA LYS A 49 9.64 -3.26 9.83
C LYS A 49 10.61 -4.40 10.07
N ASP A 50 11.12 -4.52 11.29
CA ASP A 50 11.92 -5.65 11.73
C ASP A 50 11.11 -6.57 12.66
N LYS A 51 11.79 -7.47 13.37
CA LYS A 51 11.17 -8.39 14.33
C LYS A 51 10.56 -7.69 15.56
N ASN A 52 11.00 -6.47 15.87
CA ASN A 52 10.54 -5.67 17.01
C ASN A 52 9.41 -4.70 16.61
N GLY A 53 9.08 -4.59 15.33
CA GLY A 53 8.01 -3.75 14.83
C GLY A 53 8.50 -2.73 13.80
N TRP A 54 7.78 -1.62 13.68
CA TRP A 54 8.18 -0.51 12.81
C TRP A 54 9.27 0.32 13.48
N GLU A 55 10.28 0.74 12.71
CA GLU A 55 11.35 1.60 13.24
C GLU A 55 10.80 3.00 13.61
N GLU A 56 9.88 3.52 12.80
CA GLU A 56 9.21 4.80 13.03
C GLU A 56 7.70 4.70 12.75
N ASN A 57 6.93 5.58 13.39
CA ASN A 57 5.51 5.77 13.10
C ASN A 57 5.33 6.27 11.66
N LEU A 58 4.20 5.92 11.04
CA LEU A 58 3.83 6.48 9.75
C LEU A 58 3.66 8.00 9.90
N PRO A 59 4.32 8.83 9.07
CA PRO A 59 4.11 10.27 9.09
C PRO A 59 2.65 10.60 8.79
N PRO A 60 2.04 11.61 9.46
CA PRO A 60 0.62 11.92 9.28
C PRO A 60 0.29 12.45 7.88
N VAL A 61 1.29 12.98 7.17
CA VAL A 61 1.17 13.47 5.80
C VAL A 61 2.32 12.89 4.97
N LEU A 62 1.97 12.34 3.81
CA LEU A 62 2.91 11.96 2.76
C LEU A 62 2.65 12.77 1.50
N TYR A 63 3.66 12.86 0.64
CA TYR A 63 3.60 13.53 -0.65
C TYR A 63 3.77 12.50 -1.76
N LEU A 64 2.78 12.39 -2.65
CA LEU A 64 2.89 11.65 -3.89
C LEU A 64 3.33 12.64 -4.99
N VAL A 65 4.61 12.62 -5.34
CA VAL A 65 5.23 13.61 -6.21
C VAL A 65 5.31 13.06 -7.63
N CYS A 66 4.62 13.71 -8.58
CA CYS A 66 4.55 13.26 -9.98
C CYS A 66 4.92 14.38 -10.95
N ASN A 67 5.44 14.03 -12.13
CA ASN A 67 5.68 15.01 -13.20
C ASN A 67 4.47 15.13 -14.14
N LYS A 68 3.35 15.65 -13.61
CA LYS A 68 2.09 15.88 -14.36
C LYS A 68 1.64 17.34 -14.21
N LYS A 69 0.69 17.76 -15.06
CA LYS A 69 0.05 19.08 -14.94
C LYS A 69 -0.97 19.08 -13.78
N PRO A 70 -1.20 20.21 -13.10
CA PRO A 70 -2.26 20.35 -12.12
C PRO A 70 -3.64 19.90 -12.63
N GLY A 71 -4.46 19.34 -11.73
CA GLY A 71 -5.89 19.05 -11.95
C GLY A 71 -6.26 17.87 -12.85
N ILE A 72 -5.29 17.15 -13.45
CA ILE A 72 -5.62 16.04 -14.36
C ILE A 72 -5.64 14.67 -13.68
N LEU A 73 -5.00 14.50 -12.52
CA LEU A 73 -4.69 13.16 -12.00
C LEU A 73 -5.87 12.60 -11.20
N GLN A 74 -6.36 11.42 -11.60
CA GLN A 74 -7.42 10.68 -10.92
C GLN A 74 -7.08 9.20 -10.88
N PHE A 75 -7.19 8.59 -9.70
CA PHE A 75 -7.09 7.15 -9.49
C PHE A 75 -7.82 6.78 -8.19
N ASP A 76 -8.02 5.49 -7.96
CA ASP A 76 -8.61 4.96 -6.72
C ASP A 76 -7.64 4.10 -5.93
N PHE A 77 -6.67 3.51 -6.61
CA PHE A 77 -5.72 2.60 -6.00
C PHE A 77 -4.36 2.69 -6.70
N CYS A 78 -3.31 2.80 -5.91
CA CYS A 78 -1.92 2.77 -6.34
C CYS A 78 -1.12 1.89 -5.40
N ASP A 79 -0.54 0.83 -5.96
CA ASP A 79 0.36 -0.07 -5.24
C ASP A 79 1.78 0.49 -5.29
N GLN A 80 2.31 0.90 -4.13
CA GLN A 80 3.70 1.30 -4.02
C GLN A 80 4.55 0.04 -3.88
N TRP A 81 5.72 -0.01 -4.52
CA TRP A 81 6.67 -1.13 -4.57
C TRP A 81 6.86 -1.96 -3.28
N SER A 82 6.58 -1.37 -2.10
CA SER A 82 6.50 -2.12 -0.85
C SER A 82 5.15 -2.83 -0.74
N ILE A 83 5.22 -4.15 -0.53
CA ILE A 83 4.10 -5.05 -0.23
C ILE A 83 3.15 -4.45 0.82
N LYS A 84 3.65 -3.58 1.70
CA LYS A 84 2.95 -3.04 2.87
C LYS A 84 2.34 -1.64 2.71
N LEU A 85 2.65 -0.85 1.68
CA LEU A 85 2.06 0.49 1.52
C LEU A 85 1.13 0.54 0.30
N LYS A 86 -0.07 1.10 0.48
CA LYS A 86 -1.07 1.27 -0.58
C LYS A 86 -1.58 2.69 -0.53
N ILE A 87 -1.70 3.37 -1.68
CA ILE A 87 -2.33 4.68 -1.75
C ILE A 87 -3.73 4.49 -2.34
N VAL A 88 -4.74 5.00 -1.66
CA VAL A 88 -6.15 4.85 -2.02
C VAL A 88 -6.86 6.21 -2.04
N SER A 89 -7.92 6.32 -2.81
CA SER A 89 -8.87 7.43 -2.69
C SER A 89 -9.71 7.33 -1.41
N GLU A 90 -10.33 8.44 -1.03
CA GLU A 90 -11.32 8.49 0.07
C GLU A 90 -12.53 7.59 -0.20
N GLU A 91 -13.05 7.59 -1.44
CA GLU A 91 -14.19 6.77 -1.83
C GLU A 91 -13.85 5.28 -1.75
N PHE A 92 -12.69 4.89 -2.26
CA PHE A 92 -12.25 3.49 -2.20
C PHE A 92 -11.93 3.04 -0.77
N LEU A 93 -11.34 3.92 0.06
CA LEU A 93 -11.14 3.64 1.47
C LEU A 93 -12.47 3.40 2.20
N SER A 94 -13.47 4.24 1.94
CA SER A 94 -14.80 4.12 2.54
C SER A 94 -15.44 2.78 2.16
N LEU A 95 -15.39 2.41 0.87
CA LEU A 95 -15.86 1.11 0.40
C LEU A 95 -15.16 -0.06 1.13
N LEU A 96 -13.84 0.02 1.31
CA LEU A 96 -13.09 -1.02 2.03
C LEU A 96 -13.55 -1.11 3.50
N GLN A 97 -13.71 0.03 4.18
CA GLN A 97 -14.13 0.09 5.57
C GLN A 97 -15.55 -0.44 5.77
N GLU A 98 -16.49 -0.08 4.89
CA GLU A 98 -17.87 -0.62 4.88
C GLU A 98 -17.90 -2.14 4.73
N ASN A 99 -16.90 -2.72 4.05
CA ASN A 99 -16.74 -4.16 3.87
C ASN A 99 -15.79 -4.81 4.90
N GLY A 100 -15.54 -4.15 6.04
CA GLY A 100 -14.85 -4.74 7.19
C GLY A 100 -13.34 -4.51 7.25
N PHE A 101 -12.78 -3.63 6.43
CA PHE A 101 -11.36 -3.28 6.44
C PHE A 101 -11.08 -2.05 7.34
N ILE A 102 -11.10 -2.24 8.67
CA ILE A 102 -11.13 -1.10 9.62
C ILE A 102 -9.84 -0.96 10.45
N ASP A 103 -9.19 -2.05 10.86
CA ASP A 103 -8.13 -2.04 11.89
C ASP A 103 -6.81 -2.72 11.45
N LYS A 104 -6.63 -2.93 10.15
CA LYS A 104 -5.48 -3.67 9.59
C LYS A 104 -4.31 -2.79 9.14
N TYR A 105 -4.39 -1.47 9.30
CA TYR A 105 -3.43 -0.52 8.75
C TYR A 105 -3.25 0.74 9.60
N ASP A 106 -2.08 1.37 9.49
CA ASP A 106 -1.92 2.79 9.83
C ASP A 106 -2.31 3.65 8.62
N ILE A 107 -2.76 4.87 8.87
CA ILE A 107 -3.23 5.78 7.83
C ILE A 107 -2.48 7.12 7.87
N ALA A 108 -2.19 7.66 6.68
CA ALA A 108 -1.67 9.01 6.49
C ALA A 108 -2.42 9.70 5.36
N THR A 109 -2.61 11.01 5.45
CA THR A 109 -3.13 11.81 4.34
C THR A 109 -2.06 11.93 3.25
N VAL A 110 -2.45 11.84 1.98
CA VAL A 110 -1.55 11.99 0.85
C VAL A 110 -1.85 13.27 0.09
N LYS A 111 -0.84 14.14 -0.01
CA LYS A 111 -0.87 15.29 -0.92
C LYS A 111 -0.30 14.87 -2.27
N VAL A 112 -1.13 14.90 -3.30
CA VAL A 112 -0.70 14.54 -4.66
C VAL A 112 -0.29 15.80 -5.40
N VAL A 113 1.02 15.96 -5.62
CA VAL A 113 1.62 17.23 -6.04
C VAL A 113 2.65 17.05 -7.15
N ASN A 114 2.94 18.14 -7.86
CA ASN A 114 4.10 18.17 -8.74
C ASN A 114 5.37 18.62 -8.00
N LYS A 115 6.50 18.69 -8.73
CA LYS A 115 7.80 19.13 -8.18
C LYS A 115 7.80 20.58 -7.66
N LYS A 116 6.82 21.39 -8.04
CA LYS A 116 6.62 22.76 -7.54
C LYS A 116 5.68 22.83 -6.33
N ASN A 117 5.20 21.69 -5.83
CA ASN A 117 4.20 21.59 -4.76
C ASN A 117 2.81 22.13 -5.16
N GLU A 118 2.50 22.14 -6.46
CA GLU A 118 1.15 22.44 -6.95
C GLU A 118 0.30 21.17 -6.91
N SER A 119 -0.95 21.27 -6.45
CA SER A 119 -1.87 20.14 -6.38
C SER A 119 -2.18 19.57 -7.77
N LEU A 120 -2.19 18.25 -7.89
CA LEU A 120 -2.49 17.55 -9.14
C LEU A 120 -3.95 17.10 -9.25
N THR A 121 -4.72 17.25 -8.18
CA THR A 121 -6.07 16.70 -8.03
C THR A 121 -6.77 17.37 -6.84
N ASP A 122 -8.11 17.43 -6.88
CA ASP A 122 -8.92 17.86 -5.74
C ASP A 122 -9.44 16.67 -4.92
N LYS A 123 -9.23 15.44 -5.43
CA LYS A 123 -9.62 14.21 -4.75
C LYS A 123 -8.71 13.96 -3.55
N LYS A 124 -9.29 13.46 -2.45
CA LYS A 124 -8.54 13.11 -1.26
C LYS A 124 -7.96 11.71 -1.38
N TYR A 125 -6.72 11.56 -0.91
CA TYR A 125 -6.00 10.30 -0.93
C TYR A 125 -5.40 9.99 0.43
N TYR A 126 -5.27 8.70 0.70
CA TYR A 126 -4.70 8.17 1.93
C TYR A 126 -3.66 7.09 1.61
N ALA A 127 -2.59 7.06 2.39
CA ALA A 127 -1.64 5.98 2.39
C ALA A 127 -1.96 5.03 3.54
N LEU A 128 -2.18 3.77 3.22
CA LEU A 128 -2.45 2.69 4.16
C LEU A 128 -1.18 1.86 4.30
N ARG A 129 -0.59 1.86 5.50
CA ARG A 129 0.54 0.98 5.85
C ARG A 129 -0.04 -0.26 6.52
N ILE A 130 -0.11 -1.35 5.76
CA ILE A 130 -0.69 -2.63 6.20
C ILE A 130 0.18 -3.22 7.31
N ASN A 131 -0.44 -3.37 8.48
CA ASN A 131 0.20 -3.86 9.70
C ASN A 131 -0.07 -5.33 9.94
N HIS A 132 -1.29 -5.73 9.59
CA HIS A 132 -1.83 -7.05 9.83
C HIS A 132 -2.34 -7.67 8.54
N PHE A 133 -2.00 -8.93 8.36
CA PHE A 133 -2.45 -9.75 7.25
C PHE A 133 -3.26 -10.91 7.82
N ASP A 134 -4.15 -11.50 7.04
CA ASP A 134 -5.01 -12.59 7.53
C ASP A 134 -4.19 -13.78 8.03
N ASN A 135 -2.98 -13.96 7.49
CA ASN A 135 -2.04 -14.99 7.92
C ASN A 135 -1.59 -14.81 9.40
N ASP A 136 -1.70 -13.62 9.98
CA ASP A 136 -1.48 -13.38 11.43
C ASP A 136 -2.50 -14.12 12.30
N SER A 137 -3.64 -14.51 11.73
CA SER A 137 -4.70 -15.25 12.43
C SER A 137 -4.41 -16.74 12.55
N PHE A 138 -3.28 -17.25 12.04
CA PHE A 138 -3.01 -18.69 12.00
C PHE A 138 -1.83 -19.11 12.90
N HIS A 139 -1.97 -20.27 13.52
CA HIS A 139 -0.86 -21.11 13.96
C HIS A 139 -0.37 -21.94 12.78
N PHE A 140 0.87 -21.71 12.35
CA PHE A 140 1.43 -22.37 11.17
C PHE A 140 1.89 -23.82 11.42
N GLY A 141 2.07 -24.24 12.67
CA GLY A 141 2.57 -25.58 12.98
C GLY A 141 3.98 -25.82 12.41
N LYS A 142 4.29 -27.08 12.08
CA LYS A 142 5.57 -27.46 11.45
C LYS A 142 5.43 -27.36 9.92
N GLY A 143 6.21 -26.46 9.32
CA GLY A 143 6.28 -26.33 7.86
C GLY A 143 7.12 -27.42 7.20
N ILE A 144 6.81 -27.71 5.94
CA ILE A 144 7.60 -28.55 5.05
C ILE A 144 8.22 -27.64 3.99
N THR A 145 9.54 -27.51 3.99
CA THR A 145 10.28 -26.64 3.08
C THR A 145 10.79 -27.43 1.87
N PHE A 146 10.51 -26.91 0.68
CA PHE A 146 10.94 -27.48 -0.60
C PHE A 146 11.79 -26.48 -1.38
N HIS A 147 12.68 -27.01 -2.21
CA HIS A 147 13.40 -26.27 -3.25
C HIS A 147 12.99 -26.88 -4.60
N GLN A 148 12.67 -26.07 -5.60
CA GLN A 148 12.22 -26.66 -6.89
C GLN A 148 13.38 -27.25 -7.69
N ASN A 149 14.62 -26.77 -7.45
CA ASN A 149 15.83 -27.27 -8.10
C ASN A 149 17.09 -26.91 -7.30
N ASP A 150 18.24 -27.48 -7.70
CA ASP A 150 19.54 -27.25 -7.05
C ASP A 150 20.03 -25.79 -7.18
N VAL A 151 19.57 -25.05 -8.18
CA VAL A 151 19.93 -23.64 -8.38
C VAL A 151 19.25 -22.77 -7.32
N GLU A 152 17.94 -22.94 -7.11
CA GLU A 152 17.19 -22.28 -6.04
C GLU A 152 17.72 -22.63 -4.66
N LYS A 153 18.08 -23.90 -4.44
CA LYS A 153 18.72 -24.35 -3.19
C LYS A 153 20.04 -23.63 -2.92
N LYS A 154 20.89 -23.45 -3.94
CA LYS A 154 22.14 -22.67 -3.83
C LYS A 154 21.89 -21.19 -3.59
N LEU A 155 20.80 -20.64 -4.13
CA LEU A 155 20.39 -19.24 -3.95
C LEU A 155 19.60 -19.01 -2.65
N GLY A 156 19.34 -20.05 -1.85
CA GLY A 156 18.53 -19.95 -0.63
C GLY A 156 17.04 -19.69 -0.88
N ILE A 157 16.57 -19.87 -2.11
CA ILE A 157 15.17 -19.72 -2.47
C ILE A 157 14.45 -21.03 -2.09
N SER A 158 13.43 -20.91 -1.26
CA SER A 158 12.67 -22.05 -0.75
C SER A 158 11.21 -21.68 -0.55
N PHE A 159 10.34 -22.68 -0.64
CA PHE A 159 8.91 -22.56 -0.39
C PHE A 159 8.55 -23.44 0.79
N THR A 160 7.87 -22.88 1.79
CA THR A 160 7.40 -23.63 2.96
C THR A 160 5.88 -23.77 2.88
N VAL A 161 5.42 -25.02 2.88
CA VAL A 161 4.00 -25.37 2.97
C VAL A 161 3.68 -25.78 4.40
N TYR A 162 2.57 -25.29 4.94
CA TYR A 162 2.10 -25.59 6.28
C TYR A 162 0.81 -26.42 6.19
N PRO A 163 0.90 -27.76 6.13
CA PRO A 163 -0.28 -28.61 5.90
C PRO A 163 -1.27 -28.60 7.08
N ASP A 164 -0.77 -28.31 8.29
CA ASP A 164 -1.54 -28.38 9.53
C ASP A 164 -1.81 -26.99 10.13
N MET A 165 -2.03 -25.97 9.28
CA MET A 165 -2.40 -24.62 9.74
C MET A 165 -3.71 -24.66 10.53
N LYS A 166 -3.72 -24.02 11.70
CA LYS A 166 -4.92 -23.84 12.51
C LYS A 166 -5.20 -22.37 12.72
N LEU A 167 -6.46 -21.96 12.76
CA LEU A 167 -6.80 -20.61 13.20
C LEU A 167 -6.40 -20.47 14.68
N LYS A 168 -5.84 -19.33 15.07
CA LYS A 168 -5.71 -18.94 16.48
C LYS A 168 -7.12 -18.84 17.05
N ASP A 169 -7.34 -19.33 18.27
CA ASP A 169 -8.63 -19.21 18.96
C ASP A 169 -8.93 -17.73 19.25
N ASN A 170 -9.48 -17.05 18.26
CA ASN A 170 -10.12 -15.77 18.40
C ASN A 170 -11.59 -16.11 18.45
N SER A 171 -12.21 -16.08 19.63
CA SER A 171 -13.66 -16.16 19.78
C SER A 171 -14.32 -15.24 18.75
N ILE A 172 -14.80 -15.82 17.65
CA ILE A 172 -15.46 -15.11 16.57
C ILE A 172 -16.69 -14.50 17.22
N LYS A 173 -16.71 -13.17 17.43
CA LYS A 173 -17.97 -12.49 17.69
C LYS A 173 -18.79 -12.69 16.42
N PRO A 174 -19.94 -13.37 16.48
CA PRO A 174 -20.79 -13.48 15.31
C PRO A 174 -21.14 -12.06 14.86
N ILE A 175 -20.84 -11.74 13.60
CA ILE A 175 -21.35 -10.56 12.94
C ILE A 175 -22.84 -10.80 12.80
N SER A 176 -23.66 -10.12 13.61
CA SER A 176 -25.10 -10.06 13.40
C SER A 176 -25.33 -9.27 12.12
N LEU A 177 -25.63 -9.97 11.04
CA LEU A 177 -26.24 -9.37 9.86
C LEU A 177 -27.64 -8.91 10.27
N PHE A 178 -27.87 -7.60 10.30
CA PHE A 178 -29.20 -6.99 10.35
C PHE A 178 -29.75 -6.87 8.94
#